data_AF-A0A524AFC4-F1
#
_entry.id   AF-A0A524AFC4-F1
#
_cell.length_a   1.000
_cell.length_b   1.000
_cell.length_c   1.000
_cell.angle_alpha   90.00
_cell.angle_beta   90.00
_cell.angle_gamma   90.00
#
_symmetry.space_group_name_H-M   'P 1'
#
loop_
_entity.id
_entity.type
_entity.pdbx_description
1 polymer ?
#
loop_
_entity_poly.entity_id
_entity_poly.type
_entity_poly.pdbx_seq_one_letter_code
_entity_poly.pdbx_strand_id
1 'polypeptide(L)'
;MPATVEIPKENWTGSVVEVTLGATVAEGGTRAKTVTVGGETALPFLSFEGEMPHPPVIGLEVQDCYPSDWSPLLLKAWGDGVLHDPAAWAEKAEAYGADLIMLKIRGEDQEGNRTTPDGASQTVKEVLAATGLPLIVRGPGEAEHDNELLVAVAEAAQGERIALGLCEEKNYRTIVAAAMAHGQLVISSTPMDVNLSKQMVILITDMRFPLERILVDPTTGALGYGIEYGYSVMERTRVAGLRGDRMTQLPLVCLVGEECWRQKELKVNKDVPSAWGDWLARSINWEAMTASTLIHAGADIVTIRHPAAAEVVRGFINKMMAGG
;
A
#
# COMPACT_ATOMS: atom_id res chain seq x y z
N MET A 1 49.24 17.39 -4.07
CA MET A 1 48.55 16.40 -3.21
C MET A 1 47.13 16.29 -3.71
N PRO A 2 46.57 15.09 -3.96
CA PRO A 2 45.15 14.96 -4.28
C PRO A 2 44.34 15.51 -3.10
N ALA A 3 43.32 16.32 -3.38
CA ALA A 3 42.43 16.82 -2.34
C ALA A 3 41.54 15.68 -1.84
N THR A 4 41.54 15.43 -0.53
CA THR A 4 40.57 14.53 0.10
C THR A 4 39.21 15.23 0.11
N VAL A 5 38.20 14.59 -0.47
CA VAL A 5 36.81 15.06 -0.40
C VAL A 5 36.10 14.24 0.66
N GLU A 6 35.63 14.89 1.72
CA GLU A 6 34.80 14.25 2.73
C GLU A 6 33.36 14.14 2.24
N ILE A 7 32.74 12.98 2.44
CA ILE A 7 31.32 12.78 2.11
C ILE A 7 30.50 13.45 3.23
N PRO A 8 29.66 14.45 2.93
CA PRO A 8 28.80 15.04 3.94
C PRO A 8 27.79 13.99 4.41
N LYS A 9 27.60 13.90 5.72
CA LYS A 9 26.61 13.03 6.36
C LYS A 9 25.73 13.86 7.26
N GLU A 10 24.43 13.64 7.18
CA GLU A 10 23.49 14.23 8.12
C GLU A 10 23.46 13.44 9.44
N ASN A 11 23.18 14.14 10.55
CA ASN A 11 23.03 13.51 11.86
C ASN A 11 21.54 13.35 12.18
N TRP A 12 20.98 12.21 11.79
CA TRP A 12 19.59 11.85 12.11
C TRP A 12 19.48 11.33 13.55
N THR A 13 18.45 11.79 14.27
CA THR A 13 18.20 11.42 15.68
C THR A 13 17.00 10.50 15.85
N GLY A 14 16.14 10.46 14.84
CA GLY A 14 14.97 9.61 14.77
C GLY A 14 15.16 8.44 13.80
N SER A 15 14.23 7.50 13.86
CA SER A 15 14.14 6.35 12.97
C SER A 15 12.67 6.07 12.68
N VAL A 16 12.42 5.39 11.57
CA VAL A 16 11.07 4.93 11.23
C VAL A 16 10.76 3.68 12.04
N VAL A 17 9.55 3.60 12.56
CA VAL A 17 9.05 2.45 13.32
C VAL A 17 8.93 1.26 12.39
N GLU A 18 9.42 0.10 12.84
CA GLU A 18 9.20 -1.16 12.15
C GLU A 18 7.76 -1.66 12.36
N VAL A 19 7.10 -2.01 11.26
CA VAL A 19 5.74 -2.53 11.25
C VAL A 19 5.73 -3.88 10.55
N THR A 20 5.20 -4.91 11.21
CA THR A 20 5.15 -6.28 10.67
C THR A 20 3.73 -6.69 10.32
N LEU A 21 3.50 -7.02 9.05
CA LEU A 21 2.26 -7.55 8.51
C LEU A 21 2.32 -9.07 8.43
N GLY A 22 1.18 -9.72 8.71
CA GLY A 22 1.05 -11.16 8.69
C GLY A 22 1.50 -11.81 10.01
N ALA A 23 0.98 -13.00 10.26
CA ALA A 23 1.37 -13.84 11.37
C ALA A 23 1.47 -15.30 10.91
N THR A 24 2.59 -15.93 11.22
CA THR A 24 2.82 -17.35 10.94
C THR A 24 2.08 -18.24 11.94
N VAL A 25 2.10 -19.56 11.71
CA VAL A 25 1.56 -20.56 12.67
C VAL A 25 2.18 -20.41 14.06
N ALA A 26 3.47 -20.04 14.15
CA ALA A 26 4.15 -19.83 15.43
C ALA A 26 3.63 -18.58 16.19
N GLU A 27 2.99 -17.65 15.48
CA GLU A 27 2.44 -16.40 16.01
C GLU A 27 0.91 -16.43 16.11
N GLY A 28 0.27 -17.57 15.80
CA GLY A 28 -1.18 -17.76 15.87
C GLY A 28 -1.95 -17.40 14.59
N GLY A 29 -1.27 -17.13 13.48
CA GLY A 29 -1.90 -16.95 12.16
C GLY A 29 -1.64 -18.12 11.22
N THR A 30 -1.89 -17.93 9.93
CA THR A 30 -1.72 -18.99 8.90
C THR A 30 -0.84 -18.55 7.74
N ARG A 31 -0.22 -17.36 7.81
CA ARG A 31 0.67 -16.88 6.75
C ARG A 31 1.92 -17.77 6.63
N ALA A 32 2.41 -17.94 5.41
CA ALA A 32 3.65 -18.66 5.14
C ALA A 32 4.89 -17.84 5.52
N LYS A 33 4.79 -16.51 5.44
CA LYS A 33 5.82 -15.55 5.84
C LYS A 33 5.17 -14.27 6.37
N THR A 34 5.94 -13.51 7.14
CA THR A 34 5.62 -12.13 7.50
C THR A 34 6.34 -11.15 6.56
N VAL A 35 5.86 -9.90 6.53
CA VAL A 35 6.55 -8.79 5.85
C VAL A 35 6.74 -7.66 6.86
N THR A 36 7.98 -7.23 7.05
CA THR A 36 8.33 -6.09 7.91
C THR A 36 8.78 -4.93 7.03
N VAL A 37 8.31 -3.73 7.36
CA VAL A 37 8.65 -2.47 6.68
C VAL A 37 9.02 -1.41 7.70
N GLY A 38 9.73 -0.36 7.28
CA GLY A 38 10.22 0.70 8.17
C GLY A 38 11.65 0.43 8.66
N GLY A 39 12.00 1.02 9.80
CA GLY A 39 13.33 0.88 10.40
C GLY A 39 14.40 1.80 9.81
N GLU A 40 14.06 2.65 8.84
CA GLU A 40 15.02 3.54 8.19
C GLU A 40 15.58 4.57 9.18
N THR A 41 16.90 4.80 9.12
CA THR A 41 17.61 5.80 9.94
C THR A 41 18.27 6.90 9.10
N ALA A 42 18.02 6.91 7.79
CA ALA A 42 18.43 7.94 6.85
C ALA A 42 17.39 8.13 5.74
N LEU A 43 17.67 9.04 4.81
CA LEU A 43 16.85 9.21 3.61
C LEU A 43 16.92 7.96 2.70
N PRO A 44 15.90 7.74 1.84
CA PRO A 44 15.81 6.54 1.01
C PRO A 44 17.09 6.24 0.23
N PHE A 45 17.61 5.04 0.41
CA PHE A 45 18.81 4.50 -0.26
C PHE A 45 20.13 5.25 0.02
N LEU A 46 20.22 6.08 1.06
CA LEU A 46 21.48 6.73 1.47
C LEU A 46 22.21 5.92 2.56
N SER A 47 22.59 4.67 2.27
CA SER A 47 23.22 3.78 3.28
C SER A 47 24.61 4.20 3.75
N PHE A 48 25.24 5.18 3.10
CA PHE A 48 26.48 5.76 3.60
C PHE A 48 26.28 6.59 4.89
N GLU A 49 25.05 7.02 5.21
CA GLU A 49 24.72 7.83 6.38
C GLU A 49 23.63 7.24 7.31
N GLY A 50 23.13 6.04 7.00
CA GLY A 50 22.22 5.32 7.89
C GLY A 50 21.90 3.92 7.38
N GLU A 51 20.90 3.31 8.00
CA GLU A 51 20.44 1.95 7.72
C GLU A 51 19.04 1.99 7.11
N MET A 52 18.79 1.06 6.19
CA MET A 52 17.48 0.76 5.62
C MET A 52 17.32 -0.77 5.68
N PRO A 53 16.90 -1.31 6.84
CA PRO A 53 16.97 -2.75 7.10
C PRO A 53 16.00 -3.56 6.25
N HIS A 54 14.87 -2.95 5.86
CA HIS A 54 13.84 -3.59 5.04
C HIS A 54 13.72 -2.87 3.69
N PRO A 55 13.73 -3.61 2.57
CA PRO A 55 13.46 -3.01 1.26
C PRO A 55 11.98 -2.60 1.16
N PRO A 56 11.63 -1.61 0.32
CA PRO A 56 10.24 -1.35 -0.03
C PRO A 56 9.60 -2.59 -0.65
N VAL A 57 8.31 -2.82 -0.38
CA VAL A 57 7.60 -4.02 -0.84
C VAL A 57 6.47 -3.69 -1.81
N ILE A 58 6.16 -4.65 -2.67
CA ILE A 58 5.14 -4.50 -3.71
C ILE A 58 3.91 -5.35 -3.37
N GLY A 59 2.78 -4.68 -3.13
CA GLY A 59 1.47 -5.30 -3.08
C GLY A 59 0.83 -5.38 -4.47
N LEU A 60 0.13 -6.47 -4.78
CA LEU A 60 -0.75 -6.53 -5.94
C LEU A 60 -2.22 -6.39 -5.54
N GLU A 61 -2.96 -5.57 -6.28
CA GLU A 61 -4.40 -5.35 -6.04
C GLU A 61 -5.25 -6.53 -6.55
N VAL A 62 -6.10 -7.04 -5.65
CA VAL A 62 -7.19 -7.99 -5.90
C VAL A 62 -8.50 -7.33 -5.48
N GLN A 63 -9.61 -7.65 -6.14
CA GLN A 63 -10.94 -7.14 -5.76
C GLN A 63 -11.89 -8.28 -5.40
N ASP A 64 -12.91 -7.98 -4.60
CA ASP A 64 -13.94 -8.94 -4.17
C ASP A 64 -14.93 -9.34 -5.27
N CYS A 65 -14.96 -8.61 -6.39
CA CYS A 65 -15.74 -8.97 -7.56
C CYS A 65 -15.06 -8.51 -8.86
N TYR A 66 -15.60 -8.96 -10.00
CA TYR A 66 -15.05 -8.65 -11.32
C TYR A 66 -14.93 -7.12 -11.52
N PRO A 67 -13.78 -6.59 -11.96
CA PRO A 67 -13.55 -5.15 -12.05
C PRO A 67 -13.87 -4.60 -13.46
N SER A 68 -15.15 -4.54 -13.84
CA SER A 68 -15.56 -4.11 -15.20
C SER A 68 -15.13 -2.69 -15.58
N ASP A 69 -14.83 -1.84 -14.59
CA ASP A 69 -14.39 -0.47 -14.81
C ASP A 69 -12.89 -0.34 -15.12
N TRP A 70 -12.14 -1.44 -15.04
CA TRP A 70 -10.71 -1.48 -15.36
C TRP A 70 -10.43 -1.34 -16.86
N SER A 71 -9.22 -0.86 -17.15
CA SER A 71 -8.70 -0.80 -18.52
C SER A 71 -8.67 -2.21 -19.14
N PRO A 72 -9.02 -2.36 -20.44
CA PRO A 72 -8.87 -3.62 -21.16
C PRO A 72 -7.44 -4.20 -21.10
N LEU A 73 -6.42 -3.36 -20.96
CA LEU A 73 -5.04 -3.82 -20.78
C LEU A 73 -4.85 -4.56 -19.45
N LEU A 74 -5.42 -4.06 -18.35
CA LEU A 74 -5.38 -4.73 -17.05
C LEU A 74 -6.18 -6.04 -17.08
N LEU A 75 -7.39 -6.01 -17.62
CA LEU A 75 -8.23 -7.21 -17.73
C LEU A 75 -7.49 -8.31 -18.50
N LYS A 76 -6.84 -7.94 -19.61
CA LYS A 76 -6.04 -8.87 -20.41
C LYS A 76 -4.79 -9.38 -19.67
N ALA A 77 -4.11 -8.54 -18.90
CA ALA A 77 -2.92 -8.92 -18.16
C ALA A 77 -3.20 -9.99 -17.10
N TRP A 78 -4.35 -9.88 -16.42
CA TRP A 78 -4.78 -10.86 -15.42
C TRP A 78 -5.46 -12.08 -16.02
N GLY A 79 -6.13 -11.92 -17.16
CA GLY A 79 -6.91 -12.99 -17.78
C GLY A 79 -8.28 -13.12 -17.13
N ASP A 80 -9.31 -13.09 -17.98
CA ASP A 80 -10.71 -12.91 -17.59
C ASP A 80 -11.19 -13.90 -16.52
N GLY A 81 -10.89 -15.19 -16.70
CA GLY A 81 -11.36 -16.23 -15.78
C GLY A 81 -10.90 -16.08 -14.33
N VAL A 82 -9.70 -15.53 -14.10
CA VAL A 82 -9.14 -15.35 -12.75
C VAL A 82 -9.80 -14.17 -12.02
N LEU A 83 -10.23 -13.15 -12.75
CA LEU A 83 -10.81 -11.93 -12.17
C LEU A 83 -12.19 -12.14 -11.56
N HIS A 84 -12.82 -13.29 -11.78
CA HIS A 84 -14.09 -13.67 -11.18
C HIS A 84 -13.94 -14.40 -9.83
N ASP A 85 -12.72 -14.78 -9.46
CA ASP A 85 -12.42 -15.57 -8.26
C ASP A 85 -11.30 -14.87 -7.47
N PRO A 86 -11.64 -14.14 -6.38
CA PRO A 86 -10.65 -13.44 -5.57
C PRO A 86 -9.56 -14.34 -5.00
N ALA A 87 -9.87 -15.62 -4.70
CA ALA A 87 -8.91 -16.58 -4.19
C ALA A 87 -7.91 -16.99 -5.27
N ALA A 88 -8.39 -17.38 -6.45
CA ALA A 88 -7.53 -17.69 -7.60
C ALA A 88 -6.71 -16.46 -8.05
N TRP A 89 -7.29 -15.26 -7.92
CA TRP A 89 -6.60 -14.01 -8.21
C TRP A 89 -5.46 -13.76 -7.22
N ALA A 90 -5.67 -13.96 -5.92
CA ALA A 90 -4.62 -13.84 -4.92
C ALA A 90 -3.50 -14.87 -5.12
N GLU A 91 -3.82 -16.13 -5.44
CA GLU A 91 -2.82 -17.16 -5.76
C GLU A 91 -1.99 -16.75 -6.98
N LYS A 92 -2.65 -16.22 -8.02
CA LYS A 92 -1.95 -15.73 -9.22
C LYS A 92 -1.10 -14.50 -8.93
N ALA A 93 -1.55 -13.60 -8.06
CA ALA A 93 -0.77 -12.45 -7.62
C ALA A 93 0.49 -12.88 -6.86
N GLU A 94 0.40 -13.89 -6.00
CA GLU A 94 1.56 -14.51 -5.35
C GLU A 94 2.50 -15.15 -6.38
N ALA A 95 1.97 -15.84 -7.40
CA ALA A 95 2.76 -16.40 -8.49
C ALA A 95 3.47 -15.33 -9.36
N TYR A 96 2.89 -14.13 -9.47
CA TYR A 96 3.55 -12.95 -10.05
C TYR A 96 4.56 -12.27 -9.12
N GLY A 97 4.81 -12.88 -7.96
CA GLY A 97 5.82 -12.44 -7.02
C GLY A 97 5.38 -11.24 -6.19
N ALA A 98 4.10 -11.08 -5.88
CA ALA A 98 3.67 -10.11 -4.88
C ALA A 98 4.34 -10.38 -3.52
N ASP A 99 4.66 -9.32 -2.79
CA ASP A 99 5.17 -9.42 -1.42
C ASP A 99 4.01 -9.51 -0.41
N LEU A 100 2.89 -8.87 -0.73
CA LEU A 100 1.62 -8.90 -0.01
C LEU A 100 0.44 -8.76 -0.98
N ILE A 101 -0.77 -9.09 -0.52
CA ILE A 101 -2.01 -8.85 -1.27
C ILE A 101 -2.69 -7.59 -0.74
N MET A 102 -3.12 -6.69 -1.64
CA MET A 102 -4.05 -5.62 -1.30
C MET A 102 -5.43 -5.99 -1.83
N LEU A 103 -6.31 -6.42 -0.94
CA LEU A 103 -7.70 -6.74 -1.26
C LEU A 103 -8.56 -5.50 -1.12
N LYS A 104 -9.11 -5.01 -2.23
CA LYS A 104 -10.11 -3.95 -2.23
C LYS A 104 -11.51 -4.56 -2.24
N ILE A 105 -12.27 -4.28 -1.19
CA ILE A 105 -13.71 -4.55 -1.15
C ILE A 105 -14.42 -3.37 -1.84
N ARG A 106 -15.03 -3.60 -3.00
CA ARG A 106 -15.62 -2.54 -3.81
C ARG A 106 -16.90 -1.96 -3.20
N GLY A 107 -17.61 -2.74 -2.40
CA GLY A 107 -18.88 -2.37 -1.78
C GLY A 107 -20.10 -2.63 -2.66
N GLU A 108 -19.93 -2.74 -3.98
CA GLU A 108 -21.01 -3.08 -4.91
C GLU A 108 -20.45 -3.88 -6.10
N ASP A 109 -21.20 -4.87 -6.57
CA ASP A 109 -20.88 -5.60 -7.79
C ASP A 109 -21.37 -4.87 -9.05
N GLN A 110 -21.26 -5.52 -10.21
CA GLN A 110 -21.63 -4.91 -11.49
C GLN A 110 -23.14 -4.82 -11.73
N GLU A 111 -23.91 -5.59 -10.98
CA GLU A 111 -25.37 -5.62 -11.05
C GLU A 111 -26.00 -4.62 -10.07
N GLY A 112 -25.19 -3.99 -9.22
CA GLY A 112 -25.67 -3.06 -8.20
C GLY A 112 -25.94 -3.74 -6.86
N ASN A 113 -25.50 -5.00 -6.66
CA ASN A 113 -25.70 -5.68 -5.39
C ASN A 113 -24.62 -5.22 -4.40
N ARG A 114 -25.06 -4.64 -3.28
CA ARG A 114 -24.16 -4.21 -2.20
C ARG A 114 -23.48 -5.41 -1.53
N THR A 115 -22.17 -5.31 -1.32
CA THR A 115 -21.39 -6.28 -0.53
C THR A 115 -21.92 -6.27 0.91
N THR A 116 -22.19 -7.46 1.46
CA THR A 116 -22.65 -7.65 2.83
C THR A 116 -21.47 -7.97 3.77
N PRO A 117 -21.60 -7.76 5.09
CA PRO A 117 -20.56 -8.15 6.06
C PRO A 117 -20.15 -9.63 5.97
N ASP A 118 -21.14 -10.52 5.79
CA ASP A 118 -20.90 -11.95 5.60
C ASP A 118 -20.14 -12.24 4.29
N GLY A 119 -20.52 -11.54 3.21
CA GLY A 119 -19.83 -11.65 1.92
C GLY A 119 -18.36 -11.21 2.01
N ALA A 120 -18.10 -10.04 2.59
CA ALA A 120 -16.73 -9.54 2.79
C ALA A 120 -15.90 -10.49 3.68
N SER A 121 -16.50 -11.01 4.75
CA SER A 121 -15.86 -11.99 5.63
C SER A 121 -15.50 -13.28 4.90
N GLN A 122 -16.40 -13.77 4.05
CA GLN A 122 -16.17 -14.98 3.27
C GLN A 122 -15.06 -14.77 2.24
N THR A 123 -15.09 -13.67 1.48
CA THR A 123 -14.04 -13.33 0.51
C THR A 123 -12.67 -13.25 1.19
N VAL A 124 -12.56 -12.59 2.35
CA VAL A 124 -11.30 -12.50 3.08
C VAL A 124 -10.80 -13.87 3.53
N LYS A 125 -11.67 -14.74 4.04
CA LYS A 125 -11.30 -16.12 4.43
C LYS A 125 -10.81 -16.94 3.24
N GLU A 126 -11.47 -16.82 2.09
CA GLU A 126 -11.09 -17.51 0.86
C GLU A 126 -9.72 -17.05 0.36
N VAL A 127 -9.47 -15.73 0.33
CA VAL A 127 -8.17 -15.16 -0.04
C VAL A 127 -7.09 -15.60 0.96
N LEU A 128 -7.35 -15.52 2.26
CA LEU A 128 -6.42 -15.98 3.30
C LEU A 128 -6.07 -17.46 3.13
N ALA A 129 -7.02 -18.31 2.73
CA ALA A 129 -6.78 -19.73 2.49
C ALA A 129 -5.99 -20.00 1.20
N ALA A 130 -6.11 -19.13 0.19
CA ALA A 130 -5.50 -19.31 -1.12
C ALA A 130 -4.06 -18.81 -1.24
N THR A 131 -3.65 -17.85 -0.41
CA THR A 131 -2.28 -17.30 -0.42
C THR A 131 -1.59 -17.41 0.94
N GLY A 132 -0.28 -17.63 0.92
CA GLY A 132 0.57 -17.56 2.10
C GLY A 132 1.00 -16.14 2.48
N LEU A 133 0.67 -15.13 1.68
CA LEU A 133 1.14 -13.75 1.85
C LEU A 133 0.35 -12.97 2.91
N PRO A 134 0.95 -11.94 3.52
CA PRO A 134 0.22 -10.95 4.31
C PRO A 134 -0.81 -10.18 3.49
N LEU A 135 -1.85 -9.66 4.16
CA LEU A 135 -2.96 -8.96 3.52
C LEU A 135 -3.11 -7.52 4.06
N ILE A 136 -3.39 -6.61 3.13
CA ILE A 136 -4.05 -5.33 3.36
C ILE A 136 -5.49 -5.48 2.88
N VAL A 137 -6.48 -5.08 3.68
CA VAL A 137 -7.88 -5.04 3.26
C VAL A 137 -8.40 -3.61 3.32
N ARG A 138 -8.91 -3.13 2.19
CA ARG A 138 -9.48 -1.80 2.06
C ARG A 138 -10.98 -1.85 1.79
N GLY A 139 -11.75 -1.07 2.53
CA GLY A 139 -13.19 -0.91 2.33
C GLY A 139 -13.57 -0.03 1.12
N PRO A 140 -14.86 0.07 0.81
CA PRO A 140 -15.38 0.88 -0.30
C PRO A 140 -15.14 2.39 -0.18
N GLY A 141 -14.91 2.93 1.02
CA GLY A 141 -14.73 4.36 1.28
C GLY A 141 -16.01 5.11 1.67
N GLU A 142 -17.15 4.42 1.77
CA GLU A 142 -18.38 4.97 2.36
C GLU A 142 -18.38 4.67 3.86
N ALA A 143 -18.40 5.70 4.71
CA ALA A 143 -18.11 5.54 6.13
C ALA A 143 -18.96 4.49 6.88
N GLU A 144 -20.28 4.47 6.65
CA GLU A 144 -21.17 3.49 7.27
C GLU A 144 -20.89 2.08 6.75
N HIS A 145 -20.70 1.95 5.44
CA HIS A 145 -20.43 0.67 4.80
C HIS A 145 -19.06 0.11 5.18
N ASP A 146 -18.02 0.95 5.22
CA ASP A 146 -16.69 0.60 5.71
C ASP A 146 -16.76 0.06 7.14
N ASN A 147 -17.52 0.70 8.02
CA ASN A 147 -17.66 0.26 9.40
C ASN A 147 -18.30 -1.13 9.49
N GLU A 148 -19.38 -1.39 8.73
CA GLU A 148 -20.03 -2.69 8.71
C GLU A 148 -19.11 -3.79 8.17
N LEU A 149 -18.46 -3.54 7.04
CA LEU A 149 -17.63 -4.53 6.36
C LEU A 149 -16.31 -4.79 7.10
N LEU A 150 -15.59 -3.74 7.49
CA LEU A 150 -14.26 -3.88 8.09
C LEU A 150 -14.32 -4.44 9.52
N VAL A 151 -15.42 -4.25 10.26
CA VAL A 151 -15.63 -4.94 11.54
C VAL A 151 -15.74 -6.45 11.34
N ALA A 152 -16.56 -6.89 10.38
CA ALA A 152 -16.74 -8.31 10.10
C ALA A 152 -15.47 -8.95 9.53
N VAL A 153 -14.75 -8.23 8.66
CA VAL A 153 -13.43 -8.63 8.17
C VAL A 153 -12.41 -8.76 9.31
N ALA A 154 -12.39 -7.82 10.26
CA ALA A 154 -11.48 -7.87 11.39
C ALA A 154 -11.67 -9.16 12.20
N GLU A 155 -12.91 -9.51 12.50
CA GLU A 155 -13.27 -10.75 13.20
C GLU A 155 -12.91 -11.99 12.39
N ALA A 156 -13.25 -12.00 11.10
CA ALA A 156 -12.97 -13.10 10.18
C ALA A 156 -11.48 -13.42 10.01
N ALA A 157 -10.62 -12.40 10.11
CA ALA A 157 -9.17 -12.48 9.96
C ALA A 157 -8.41 -12.39 11.30
N GLN A 158 -9.07 -12.74 12.42
CA GLN A 158 -8.43 -12.75 13.73
C GLN A 158 -7.21 -13.68 13.73
N GLY A 159 -6.09 -13.19 14.27
CA GLY A 159 -4.83 -13.93 14.34
C GLY A 159 -3.94 -13.75 13.10
N GLU A 160 -4.46 -13.29 11.96
CA GLU A 160 -3.70 -13.16 10.71
C GLU A 160 -2.85 -11.89 10.61
N ARG A 161 -3.09 -10.92 11.50
CA ARG A 161 -2.38 -9.62 11.54
C ARG A 161 -2.41 -8.90 10.18
N ILE A 162 -3.60 -8.75 9.62
CA ILE A 162 -3.88 -7.95 8.42
C ILE A 162 -3.87 -6.45 8.76
N ALA A 163 -3.71 -5.60 7.74
CA ALA A 163 -3.91 -4.15 7.87
C ALA A 163 -5.27 -3.74 7.30
N LEU A 164 -6.05 -3.01 8.09
CA LEU A 164 -7.38 -2.52 7.72
C LEU A 164 -7.33 -1.03 7.35
N GLY A 165 -8.07 -0.63 6.33
CA GLY A 165 -8.11 0.77 5.95
C GLY A 165 -9.29 1.17 5.05
N LEU A 166 -9.54 2.46 4.90
CA LEU A 166 -8.71 3.57 5.40
C LEU A 166 -9.33 4.21 6.64
N CYS A 167 -8.52 4.54 7.64
CA CYS A 167 -8.92 5.35 8.78
C CYS A 167 -8.79 6.82 8.42
N GLU A 168 -9.93 7.51 8.25
CA GLU A 168 -10.00 8.95 8.01
C GLU A 168 -10.52 9.69 9.26
N GLU A 169 -10.30 11.00 9.36
CA GLU A 169 -10.63 11.82 10.55
C GLU A 169 -12.06 11.60 11.06
N LYS A 170 -13.02 11.44 10.14
CA LYS A 170 -14.44 11.23 10.48
C LYS A 170 -14.83 9.76 10.63
N ASN A 171 -13.98 8.82 10.21
CA ASN A 171 -14.30 7.40 10.14
C ASN A 171 -13.14 6.48 10.58
N TYR A 172 -12.52 6.73 11.73
CA TYR A 172 -11.44 5.87 12.25
C TYR A 172 -11.81 5.03 13.46
N ARG A 173 -12.69 5.54 14.33
CA ARG A 173 -12.88 4.96 15.67
C ARG A 173 -13.34 3.51 15.63
N THR A 174 -14.31 3.21 14.78
CA THR A 174 -14.85 1.84 14.65
C THR A 174 -13.81 0.89 14.05
N ILE A 175 -13.11 1.32 12.99
CA ILE A 175 -12.05 0.53 12.34
C ILE A 175 -10.89 0.25 13.32
N VAL A 176 -10.44 1.28 14.04
CA VAL A 176 -9.37 1.16 15.06
C VAL A 176 -9.80 0.24 16.21
N ALA A 177 -11.04 0.35 16.68
CA ALA A 177 -11.56 -0.51 17.75
C ALA A 177 -11.61 -1.98 17.30
N ALA A 178 -12.07 -2.25 16.08
CA ALA A 178 -12.09 -3.59 15.50
C ALA A 178 -10.66 -4.16 15.35
N ALA A 179 -9.75 -3.40 14.73
CA ALA A 179 -8.36 -3.81 14.56
C ALA A 179 -7.68 -4.09 15.92
N MET A 180 -7.94 -3.25 16.93
CA MET A 180 -7.41 -3.44 18.28
C MET A 180 -7.92 -4.72 18.94
N ALA A 181 -9.22 -5.01 18.81
CA ALA A 181 -9.85 -6.20 19.37
C ALA A 181 -9.29 -7.51 18.78
N HIS A 182 -8.92 -7.49 17.50
CA HIS A 182 -8.46 -8.69 16.76
C HIS A 182 -6.95 -8.71 16.50
N GLY A 183 -6.17 -7.80 17.10
CA GLY A 183 -4.71 -7.80 17.04
C GLY A 183 -4.12 -7.40 15.67
N GLN A 184 -4.85 -6.59 14.90
CA GLN A 184 -4.54 -6.19 13.53
C GLN A 184 -3.92 -4.79 13.45
N LEU A 185 -3.55 -4.39 12.23
CA LEU A 185 -3.02 -3.06 11.93
C LEU A 185 -4.10 -2.16 11.33
N VAL A 186 -3.82 -0.85 11.30
CA VAL A 186 -4.64 0.12 10.58
C VAL A 186 -3.82 0.98 9.62
N ILE A 187 -4.47 1.47 8.56
CA ILE A 187 -3.91 2.44 7.64
C ILE A 187 -4.57 3.79 7.89
N SER A 188 -3.82 4.73 8.45
CA SER A 188 -4.19 6.14 8.60
C SER A 188 -4.16 6.81 7.23
N SER A 189 -5.22 7.51 6.80
CA SER A 189 -5.23 8.21 5.52
C SER A 189 -5.62 9.67 5.67
N THR A 190 -4.88 10.55 4.98
CA THR A 190 -5.12 12.01 4.98
C THR A 190 -4.69 12.63 3.65
N PRO A 191 -5.40 13.66 3.15
CA PRO A 191 -5.12 14.25 1.85
C PRO A 191 -3.85 15.13 1.87
N MET A 192 -2.71 14.57 1.45
CA MET A 192 -1.46 15.28 1.10
C MET A 192 -1.08 16.45 2.05
N ASP A 193 -1.17 16.26 3.37
CA ASP A 193 -0.78 17.28 4.35
C ASP A 193 -0.10 16.65 5.57
N VAL A 194 1.12 17.10 5.87
CA VAL A 194 1.95 16.58 6.96
C VAL A 194 1.30 16.79 8.33
N ASN A 195 0.63 17.93 8.53
CA ASN A 195 -0.01 18.23 9.81
C ASN A 195 -1.27 17.39 9.97
N LEU A 196 -2.10 17.24 8.93
CA LEU A 196 -3.27 16.36 8.99
C LEU A 196 -2.85 14.92 9.26
N SER A 197 -1.84 14.43 8.54
CA SER A 197 -1.28 13.08 8.74
C SER A 197 -0.83 12.88 10.18
N LYS A 198 -0.06 13.82 10.74
CA LYS A 198 0.35 13.80 12.15
C LYS A 198 -0.84 13.81 13.11
N GLN A 199 -1.83 14.66 12.88
CA GLN A 199 -3.02 14.72 13.73
C GLN A 199 -3.81 13.42 13.69
N MET A 200 -3.91 12.79 12.52
CA MET A 200 -4.59 11.50 12.38
C MET A 200 -3.90 10.39 13.18
N VAL A 201 -2.57 10.33 13.15
CA VAL A 201 -1.77 9.41 13.98
C VAL A 201 -1.99 9.68 15.48
N ILE A 202 -2.07 10.95 15.89
CA ILE A 202 -2.39 11.31 17.28
C ILE A 202 -3.79 10.80 17.66
N LEU A 203 -4.80 11.00 16.82
CA LEU A 203 -6.16 10.54 17.10
C LEU A 203 -6.25 9.01 17.25
N ILE A 204 -5.53 8.26 16.43
CA ILE A 204 -5.46 6.80 16.51
C ILE A 204 -4.74 6.36 17.79
N THR A 205 -3.59 6.97 18.11
CA THR A 205 -2.81 6.61 19.29
C THR A 205 -3.45 7.04 20.61
N ASP A 206 -4.29 8.08 20.62
CA ASP A 206 -5.10 8.48 21.77
C ASP A 206 -6.09 7.37 22.19
N MET A 207 -6.52 6.52 21.24
CA MET A 207 -7.30 5.30 21.52
C MET A 207 -6.45 4.16 22.10
N ARG A 208 -5.20 4.43 22.48
CA ARG A 208 -4.20 3.45 22.96
C ARG A 208 -3.78 2.43 21.90
N PHE A 209 -4.00 2.77 20.63
CA PHE A 209 -3.51 1.97 19.52
C PHE A 209 -1.99 2.18 19.37
N PRO A 210 -1.17 1.12 19.30
CA PRO A 210 0.29 1.25 19.27
C PRO A 210 0.77 1.70 17.88
N LEU A 211 1.83 2.52 17.88
CA LEU A 211 2.43 3.08 16.66
C LEU A 211 2.95 1.98 15.73
N GLU A 212 3.47 0.90 16.31
CA GLU A 212 4.04 -0.28 15.65
C GLU A 212 2.98 -1.10 14.87
N ARG A 213 1.72 -0.66 14.88
CA ARG A 213 0.61 -1.25 14.10
C ARG A 213 -0.08 -0.25 13.18
N ILE A 214 0.51 0.92 12.94
CA ILE A 214 -0.05 1.97 12.08
C ILE A 214 0.81 2.12 10.82
N LEU A 215 0.17 2.04 9.66
CA LEU A 215 0.72 2.49 8.38
C LEU A 215 0.08 3.82 8.00
N VAL A 216 0.77 4.62 7.19
CA VAL A 216 0.26 5.93 6.75
C VAL A 216 0.12 5.97 5.22
N ASP A 217 -1.10 6.23 4.77
CA ASP A 217 -1.41 6.60 3.40
C ASP A 217 -1.48 8.14 3.28
N PRO A 218 -0.52 8.80 2.60
CA PRO A 218 -0.55 10.24 2.39
C PRO A 218 -1.50 10.67 1.25
N THR A 219 -2.24 9.73 0.65
CA THR A 219 -3.15 9.95 -0.49
C THR A 219 -2.41 10.60 -1.66
N THR A 220 -1.44 9.89 -2.22
CA THR A 220 -0.60 10.40 -3.33
C THR A 220 -1.36 10.48 -4.65
N GLY A 221 -0.96 11.37 -5.56
CA GLY A 221 -1.45 11.41 -6.93
C GLY A 221 -0.60 10.56 -7.87
N ALA A 222 -1.16 10.18 -9.01
CA ALA A 222 -0.39 9.56 -10.10
C ALA A 222 0.50 10.58 -10.82
N LEU A 223 1.52 10.08 -11.53
CA LEU A 223 2.31 10.91 -12.44
C LEU A 223 1.40 11.74 -13.36
N GLY A 224 1.67 13.05 -13.48
CA GLY A 224 0.87 14.00 -14.25
C GLY A 224 -0.41 14.50 -13.55
N TYR A 225 -0.75 13.95 -12.38
CA TYR A 225 -1.97 14.23 -11.63
C TYR A 225 -1.67 14.50 -10.15
N GLY A 226 -0.78 15.47 -9.88
CA GLY A 226 -0.48 15.95 -8.54
C GLY A 226 0.49 15.08 -7.72
N ILE A 227 1.27 14.22 -8.39
CA ILE A 227 2.32 13.40 -7.75
C ILE A 227 3.32 14.25 -6.96
N GLU A 228 3.64 15.45 -7.44
CA GLU A 228 4.62 16.37 -6.85
C GLU A 228 4.21 16.87 -5.46
N TYR A 229 2.89 17.01 -5.22
CA TYR A 229 2.36 17.38 -3.92
C TYR A 229 2.54 16.22 -2.94
N GLY A 230 2.13 15.01 -3.34
CA GLY A 230 2.32 13.79 -2.54
C GLY A 230 3.80 13.53 -2.25
N TYR A 231 4.66 13.59 -3.27
CA TYR A 231 6.11 13.43 -3.16
C TYR A 231 6.71 14.38 -2.12
N SER A 232 6.40 15.68 -2.22
CA SER A 232 6.92 16.69 -1.29
C SER A 232 6.41 16.50 0.14
N VAL A 233 5.16 16.04 0.30
CA VAL A 233 4.58 15.73 1.62
C VAL A 233 5.29 14.53 2.24
N MET A 234 5.55 13.48 1.46
CA MET A 234 6.27 12.29 1.92
C MET A 234 7.71 12.62 2.36
N GLU A 235 8.47 13.40 1.57
CA GLU A 235 9.82 13.83 1.95
C GLU A 235 9.81 14.64 3.25
N ARG A 236 8.85 15.57 3.40
CA ARG A 236 8.70 16.35 4.63
C ARG A 236 8.36 15.48 5.84
N THR A 237 7.48 14.49 5.66
CA THR A 237 7.15 13.52 6.71
C THR A 237 8.37 12.70 7.10
N ARG A 238 9.14 12.17 6.13
CA ARG A 238 10.36 11.40 6.39
C ARG A 238 11.41 12.25 7.11
N VAL A 239 11.68 13.48 6.66
CA VAL A 239 12.64 14.40 7.31
C VAL A 239 12.19 14.75 8.73
N ALA A 240 10.90 14.98 8.97
CA ALA A 240 10.39 15.23 10.32
C ALA A 240 10.61 14.01 11.24
N GLY A 241 10.32 12.81 10.72
CA GLY A 241 10.52 11.56 11.44
C GLY A 241 11.99 11.31 11.81
N LEU A 242 12.91 11.50 10.86
CA LEU A 242 14.35 11.36 11.07
C LEU A 242 14.94 12.43 12.01
N ARG A 243 14.25 13.58 12.16
CA ARG A 243 14.59 14.61 13.16
C ARG A 243 13.96 14.36 14.54
N GLY A 244 13.26 13.24 14.72
CA GLY A 244 12.75 12.79 16.02
C GLY A 244 11.27 13.10 16.28
N ASP A 245 10.50 13.56 15.29
CA ASP A 245 9.05 13.72 15.46
C ASP A 245 8.33 12.36 15.39
N ARG A 246 8.13 11.75 16.56
CA ARG A 246 7.59 10.39 16.72
C ARG A 246 6.26 10.14 16.00
N MET A 247 5.40 11.15 15.85
CA MET A 247 4.09 10.99 15.19
C MET A 247 4.19 10.99 13.66
N THR A 248 5.40 11.16 13.11
CA THR A 248 5.71 11.10 11.68
C THR A 248 6.69 9.96 11.34
N GLN A 249 7.10 9.16 12.33
CA GLN A 249 8.04 8.05 12.20
C GLN A 249 7.37 6.75 11.72
N LEU A 250 6.28 6.82 10.95
CA LEU A 250 5.55 5.63 10.53
C LEU A 250 5.87 5.25 9.08
N PRO A 251 5.77 3.95 8.73
CA PRO A 251 5.93 3.54 7.35
C PRO A 251 4.82 4.07 6.44
N LEU A 252 5.18 4.39 5.20
CA LEU A 252 4.30 4.95 4.19
C LEU A 252 3.80 3.87 3.23
N VAL A 253 2.49 3.84 2.98
CA VAL A 253 1.84 2.98 1.98
C VAL A 253 1.21 3.84 0.89
N CYS A 254 1.53 3.56 -0.38
CA CYS A 254 1.00 4.32 -1.52
C CYS A 254 0.16 3.43 -2.43
N LEU A 255 -1.09 3.84 -2.67
CA LEU A 255 -2.07 3.10 -3.48
C LEU A 255 -1.92 3.38 -4.99
N VAL A 256 -0.73 3.11 -5.53
CA VAL A 256 -0.29 3.54 -6.87
C VAL A 256 -1.19 3.05 -7.99
N GLY A 257 -1.57 1.77 -7.96
CA GLY A 257 -2.36 1.17 -9.03
C GLY A 257 -3.72 1.83 -9.22
N GLU A 258 -4.42 2.15 -8.13
CA GLU A 258 -5.69 2.87 -8.20
C GLU A 258 -5.53 4.28 -8.76
N GLU A 259 -4.50 4.99 -8.31
CA GLU A 259 -4.18 6.35 -8.74
C GLU A 259 -3.85 6.42 -10.24
N CYS A 260 -3.06 5.47 -10.74
CA CYS A 260 -2.64 5.45 -12.14
C CYS A 260 -3.76 4.99 -13.09
N TRP A 261 -4.44 3.89 -12.77
CA TRP A 261 -5.33 3.23 -13.72
C TRP A 261 -6.71 3.90 -13.88
N ARG A 262 -7.01 4.95 -13.10
CA ARG A 262 -8.15 5.83 -13.36
C ARG A 262 -7.85 6.95 -14.37
N GLN A 263 -6.58 7.21 -14.67
CA GLN A 263 -6.18 8.30 -15.55
C GLN A 263 -6.35 7.96 -17.03
N LYS A 264 -6.57 8.97 -17.86
CA LYS A 264 -6.91 8.80 -19.27
C LYS A 264 -5.82 8.03 -20.02
N GLU A 265 -4.56 8.27 -19.68
CA GLU A 265 -3.36 7.75 -20.33
C GLU A 265 -3.24 6.23 -20.26
N LEU A 266 -3.85 5.62 -19.23
CA LEU A 266 -3.89 4.18 -18.97
C LEU A 266 -5.28 3.56 -19.20
N LYS A 267 -6.35 4.30 -18.85
CA LYS A 267 -7.71 3.77 -18.82
C LYS A 267 -8.32 3.55 -20.20
N VAL A 268 -8.06 4.44 -21.15
CA VAL A 268 -8.68 4.41 -22.48
C VAL A 268 -7.66 4.71 -23.58
N ASN A 269 -7.88 4.16 -24.78
CA ASN A 269 -7.06 4.46 -25.96
C ASN A 269 -7.85 5.04 -27.14
N LYS A 270 -9.12 5.38 -26.90
CA LYS A 270 -9.97 6.03 -27.90
C LYS A 270 -9.71 7.54 -27.88
N ASP A 271 -9.58 8.13 -29.06
CA ASP A 271 -9.36 9.58 -29.22
C ASP A 271 -8.13 10.10 -28.45
N VAL A 272 -7.08 9.27 -28.43
CA VAL A 272 -5.79 9.55 -27.80
C VAL A 272 -4.77 9.95 -28.89
N PRO A 273 -3.94 11.00 -28.67
CA PRO A 273 -2.94 11.41 -29.65
C PRO A 273 -1.92 10.29 -29.97
N SER A 274 -1.63 10.08 -31.26
CA SER A 274 -0.62 9.10 -31.71
C SER A 274 0.77 9.37 -31.12
N ALA A 275 1.06 10.63 -30.81
CA ALA A 275 2.31 11.05 -30.18
C ALA A 275 2.54 10.45 -28.77
N TRP A 276 1.50 9.94 -28.11
CA TRP A 276 1.65 9.27 -26.81
C TRP A 276 2.22 7.85 -26.93
N GLY A 277 2.43 7.34 -28.15
CA GLY A 277 3.08 6.06 -28.41
C GLY A 277 2.22 4.83 -28.06
N ASP A 278 2.89 3.68 -27.93
CA ASP A 278 2.25 2.41 -27.64
C ASP A 278 1.53 2.43 -26.29
N TRP A 279 0.28 2.00 -26.27
CA TRP A 279 -0.58 2.11 -25.09
C TRP A 279 -0.14 1.19 -23.96
N LEU A 280 0.28 -0.04 -24.26
CA LEU A 280 0.71 -1.00 -23.24
C LEU A 280 2.03 -0.55 -22.61
N ALA A 281 3.02 -0.22 -23.43
CA ALA A 281 4.31 0.27 -22.97
C ALA A 281 4.16 1.56 -22.14
N ARG A 282 3.34 2.52 -22.60
CA ARG A 282 3.04 3.73 -21.84
C ARG A 282 2.41 3.40 -20.48
N SER A 283 1.43 2.49 -20.45
CA SER A 283 0.69 2.19 -19.21
C SER A 283 1.57 1.50 -18.16
N ILE A 284 2.37 0.51 -18.58
CA ILE A 284 3.33 -0.16 -17.69
C ILE A 284 4.34 0.85 -17.14
N ASN A 285 4.91 1.69 -18.01
CA ASN A 285 5.89 2.69 -17.59
C ASN A 285 5.28 3.75 -16.67
N TRP A 286 4.03 4.17 -16.87
CA TRP A 286 3.38 5.20 -16.05
C TRP A 286 3.18 4.73 -14.61
N GLU A 287 2.68 3.51 -14.43
CA GLU A 287 2.51 2.90 -13.12
C GLU A 287 3.87 2.66 -12.45
N ALA A 288 4.84 2.11 -13.19
CA ALA A 288 6.18 1.85 -12.66
C ALA A 288 6.94 3.13 -12.28
N MET A 289 6.83 4.20 -13.09
CA MET A 289 7.44 5.50 -12.77
C MET A 289 6.78 6.13 -11.55
N THR A 290 5.44 6.10 -11.46
CA THR A 290 4.74 6.62 -10.28
C THR A 290 5.21 5.90 -9.02
N ALA A 291 5.25 4.57 -9.02
CA ALA A 291 5.74 3.79 -7.89
C ALA A 291 7.21 4.09 -7.55
N SER A 292 8.10 4.11 -8.54
CA SER A 292 9.54 4.36 -8.32
C SER A 292 9.80 5.77 -7.77
N THR A 293 9.05 6.77 -8.26
CA THR A 293 9.11 8.14 -7.76
C THR A 293 8.66 8.22 -6.30
N LEU A 294 7.56 7.55 -5.92
CA LEU A 294 7.09 7.57 -4.54
C LEU A 294 7.99 6.75 -3.60
N ILE A 295 8.61 5.67 -4.08
CA ILE A 295 9.64 4.94 -3.33
C ILE A 295 10.85 5.83 -3.05
N HIS A 296 11.29 6.64 -4.02
CA HIS A 296 12.33 7.65 -3.79
C HIS A 296 11.96 8.69 -2.72
N ALA A 297 10.67 9.01 -2.57
CA ALA A 297 10.18 9.89 -1.50
C ALA A 297 10.03 9.18 -0.14
N GLY A 298 10.26 7.87 -0.06
CA GLY A 298 10.19 7.08 1.15
C GLY A 298 8.94 6.22 1.31
N ALA A 299 8.27 5.82 0.22
CA ALA A 299 7.25 4.78 0.29
C ALA A 299 7.88 3.44 0.70
N ASP A 300 7.32 2.81 1.72
CA ASP A 300 7.75 1.52 2.24
C ASP A 300 6.90 0.38 1.67
N ILE A 301 5.64 0.67 1.31
CA ILE A 301 4.73 -0.22 0.58
C ILE A 301 4.17 0.54 -0.63
N VAL A 302 4.21 -0.07 -1.82
CA VAL A 302 3.44 0.39 -2.98
C VAL A 302 2.48 -0.70 -3.45
N THR A 303 1.24 -0.33 -3.77
CA THR A 303 0.27 -1.28 -4.35
C THR A 303 0.12 -1.03 -5.84
N ILE A 304 0.22 -2.09 -6.64
CA ILE A 304 0.31 -2.08 -8.10
C ILE A 304 -0.80 -2.97 -8.67
N ARG A 305 -1.35 -2.61 -9.84
CA ARG A 305 -2.35 -3.42 -10.55
C ARG A 305 -1.77 -4.24 -11.67
N HIS A 306 -0.76 -3.77 -12.41
CA HIS A 306 -0.23 -4.51 -13.57
C HIS A 306 1.00 -5.36 -13.19
N PRO A 307 0.98 -6.70 -13.39
CA PRO A 307 2.10 -7.58 -13.04
C PRO A 307 3.45 -7.16 -13.68
N ALA A 308 3.45 -6.80 -14.96
CA ALA A 308 4.67 -6.33 -15.61
C ALA A 308 5.21 -4.99 -15.04
N ALA A 309 4.35 -4.13 -14.48
CA ALA A 309 4.82 -2.93 -13.80
C ALA A 309 5.48 -3.30 -12.46
N ALA A 310 4.93 -4.27 -11.74
CA ALA A 310 5.53 -4.79 -10.52
C ALA A 310 6.93 -5.40 -10.78
N GLU A 311 7.13 -6.12 -11.87
CA GLU A 311 8.46 -6.62 -12.27
C GLU A 311 9.47 -5.49 -12.50
N VAL A 312 9.06 -4.41 -13.18
CA VAL A 312 9.91 -3.23 -13.42
C VAL A 312 10.28 -2.56 -12.09
N VAL A 313 9.30 -2.34 -11.21
CA VAL A 313 9.52 -1.72 -9.90
C VAL A 313 10.40 -2.58 -9.01
N ARG A 314 10.23 -3.91 -9.04
CA ARG A 314 11.10 -4.86 -8.32
C ARG A 314 12.55 -4.77 -8.81
N GLY A 315 12.74 -4.68 -10.12
CA GLY A 315 14.05 -4.46 -10.73
C GLY A 315 14.69 -3.14 -10.30
N PHE A 316 13.89 -2.08 -10.13
CA PHE A 316 14.33 -0.80 -9.58
C PHE A 316 14.76 -0.93 -8.10
N ILE A 317 13.90 -1.49 -7.25
CA ILE A 317 14.19 -1.69 -5.81
C ILE A 317 15.49 -2.49 -5.62
N ASN A 318 15.64 -3.61 -6.33
CA ASN A 318 16.83 -4.45 -6.24
C ASN A 318 18.12 -3.70 -6.62
N LYS A 319 18.07 -2.83 -7.64
CA LYS A 319 19.23 -2.02 -8.04
C LYS A 319 19.57 -0.95 -7.00
N MET A 320 18.56 -0.29 -6.46
CA MET A 320 18.76 0.75 -5.45
C MET A 320 19.32 0.16 -4.15
N MET A 321 18.80 -1.00 -3.70
CA MET A 321 19.30 -1.68 -2.50
C MET A 321 20.71 -2.29 -2.67
N ALA A 322 21.14 -2.59 -3.90
CA ALA A 322 22.47 -3.15 -4.17
C ALA A 322 23.57 -2.09 -4.32
N GLY A 323 23.21 -0.81 -4.49
CA GLY A 323 24.14 0.27 -4.87
C GLY A 323 24.13 1.50 -3.95
N GLY A 324 23.46 1.42 -2.80
CA GLY A 324 23.54 2.42 -1.74
C GLY A 324 24.77 2.27 -0.84
#